data_AF-A0A1E5UF53-F1
#
_entry.id   AF-A0A1E5UF53-F1
#
_cell.length_a   1.000
_cell.length_b   1.000
_cell.length_c   1.000
_cell.angle_alpha   90.00
_cell.angle_beta   90.00
_cell.angle_gamma   90.00
#
_symmetry.space_group_name_H-M   'P 1'
#
loop_
_entity.id
_entity.type
_entity.pdbx_description
1 polymer ?
#
loop_
_entity_poly.entity_id
_entity_poly.type
_entity_poly.pdbx_seq_one_letter_code
_entity_poly.pdbx_strand_id
1 'polypeptide(L)'
;MNYNKFLSKIIFLTSCILFLGINMVNAQTIKSNKMSKKVLFVVTSHDKLGNTGESTGYYLGEVTHPWAVLVDAGYEIDFVSPKGGNP
;
A
#
# COMPACT_ATOMS: atom_id res chain seq x y z
N MET A 1 -48.65 3.76 37.13
CA MET A 1 -47.59 3.30 36.18
C MET A 1 -46.27 3.32 36.93
N ASN A 2 -45.60 2.19 37.10
CA ASN A 2 -44.51 2.03 38.08
C ASN A 2 -43.23 2.75 37.60
N TYR A 3 -42.92 3.92 38.17
CA TYR A 3 -41.79 4.78 37.82
C TYR A 3 -40.45 4.02 37.79
N ASN A 4 -40.23 3.13 38.74
CA ASN A 4 -39.02 2.30 38.83
C ASN A 4 -38.85 1.36 37.62
N LYS A 5 -39.97 0.89 37.04
CA LYS A 5 -39.99 0.03 35.86
C LYS A 5 -39.75 0.82 34.57
N PHE A 6 -40.03 2.12 34.57
CA PHE A 6 -39.73 3.04 33.48
C PHE A 6 -38.27 3.53 33.54
N LEU A 7 -37.79 3.88 34.73
CA LEU A 7 -36.42 4.31 34.98
C LEU A 7 -35.39 3.20 34.65
N SER A 8 -35.68 1.95 35.03
CA SER A 8 -34.84 0.80 34.66
C SER A 8 -34.74 0.59 33.14
N LYS A 9 -35.81 0.85 32.38
CA LYS A 9 -35.80 0.76 30.92
C LYS A 9 -34.95 1.86 30.28
N ILE A 10 -34.98 3.08 30.83
CA ILE A 10 -34.14 4.20 30.36
C ILE A 10 -32.67 3.89 30.60
N ILE A 11 -32.30 3.40 31.79
CA ILE A 11 -30.91 3.05 32.13
C ILE A 11 -30.39 1.94 31.21
N PHE A 12 -31.22 0.94 30.90
CA PHE A 12 -30.86 -0.14 29.97
C PHE A 12 -30.66 0.39 28.54
N LEU A 13 -31.51 1.31 28.09
CA LEU A 13 -31.42 1.91 26.76
C LEU A 13 -30.17 2.79 26.62
N THR A 14 -29.84 3.59 27.63
CA THR A 14 -28.63 4.44 27.63
C THR A 14 -27.35 3.61 27.72
N SER A 15 -27.37 2.51 28.49
CA SER A 15 -26.23 1.59 28.58
C SER A 15 -25.95 0.88 27.25
N CYS A 16 -26.99 0.47 26.52
CA CYS A 16 -26.82 -0.12 25.18
C CYS A 16 -26.20 0.85 24.18
N ILE A 17 -26.61 2.13 24.20
CA ILE A 17 -26.09 3.16 23.28
C ILE A 17 -24.60 3.44 23.57
N LEU A 18 -24.22 3.52 24.84
CA LEU A 18 -22.81 3.66 25.25
C LEU A 18 -21.96 2.45 24.84
N PHE A 19 -22.50 1.23 24.95
CA PHE A 19 -21.78 0.00 24.61
C PHE A 19 -21.62 -0.21 23.09
N LEU A 20 -22.62 0.20 22.29
CA LEU A 20 -22.56 0.13 20.83
C LEU A 20 -21.56 1.14 20.24
N GLY A 21 -21.46 2.34 20.80
CA GLY A 21 -20.56 3.40 20.27
C GLY A 21 -19.07 3.07 20.38
N ILE A 22 -18.64 2.36 21.43
CA ILE A 22 -17.23 2.02 21.66
C ILE A 22 -16.70 1.05 20.60
N ASN A 23 -17.52 0.08 20.18
CA ASN A 23 -17.13 -0.92 19.18
C ASN A 23 -17.00 -0.33 17.76
N MET A 24 -17.67 0.80 17.47
CA MET A 24 -17.66 1.44 16.15
C MET A 24 -16.38 2.25 15.90
N VAL A 25 -15.77 2.81 16.94
CA VAL A 25 -14.49 3.56 16.85
C VAL A 25 -13.31 2.65 16.55
N ASN A 26 -13.28 1.44 17.12
CA ASN A 26 -12.23 0.45 16.84
C ASN A 26 -12.33 -0.15 15.42
N ALA A 27 -13.50 -0.09 14.78
CA ALA A 27 -13.67 -0.58 13.41
C ALA A 27 -13.11 0.39 12.35
N GLN A 28 -12.89 1.66 12.70
CA GLN A 28 -12.46 2.71 11.76
C GLN A 28 -10.94 2.96 11.75
N THR A 29 -10.14 2.16 12.44
CA THR A 29 -8.67 2.24 12.41
C THR A 29 -8.02 1.45 11.27
N ILE A 30 -8.80 0.78 10.41
CA ILE A 30 -8.26 0.33 9.12
C ILE A 30 -8.17 1.55 8.21
N LYS A 31 -7.16 2.37 8.49
CA LYS A 31 -6.57 3.38 7.63
C LYS A 31 -6.72 2.89 6.19
N SER A 32 -7.55 3.57 5.40
CA SER A 32 -7.69 3.28 3.97
C SER A 32 -6.27 3.30 3.41
N ASN A 33 -5.74 2.11 3.15
CA ASN A 33 -4.43 1.94 2.59
C ASN A 33 -4.62 2.40 1.15
N LYS A 34 -4.36 3.69 0.90
CA LYS A 34 -4.38 4.28 -0.44
C LYS A 34 -3.47 3.38 -1.26
N MET A 35 -4.06 2.50 -2.09
CA MET A 35 -3.28 1.56 -2.88
C MET A 35 -2.37 2.39 -3.78
N SER A 36 -1.07 2.43 -3.46
CA SER A 36 -0.04 2.92 -4.36
C SER A 36 -0.17 2.08 -5.63
N LYS A 37 -0.36 2.75 -6.76
CA LYS A 37 -0.30 2.04 -8.03
C LYS A 37 1.14 1.56 -8.19
N LYS A 38 1.33 0.27 -8.46
CA LYS A 38 2.65 -0.34 -8.62
C LYS A 38 3.06 -0.40 -10.07
N VAL A 39 4.34 -0.18 -10.34
CA VAL A 39 4.96 -0.31 -11.67
C VAL A 39 6.19 -1.21 -11.54
N LEU A 40 6.33 -2.14 -12.47
CA LEU A 40 7.47 -3.06 -12.51
C LEU A 40 8.46 -2.63 -13.59
N PHE A 41 9.67 -2.29 -13.19
CA PHE A 41 10.77 -2.01 -14.11
C PHE A 41 11.52 -3.31 -14.39
N VAL A 42 11.47 -3.75 -15.65
CA VAL A 42 12.20 -4.95 -16.11
C VAL A 42 13.42 -4.49 -16.88
N VAL A 43 14.61 -4.77 -16.35
CA VAL A 43 15.89 -4.43 -16.99
C VAL A 43 16.63 -5.68 -17.48
N THR A 44 17.55 -5.50 -18.42
CA THR A 44 18.33 -6.61 -18.98
C THR A 44 19.22 -7.27 -17.93
N SER A 45 19.38 -8.59 -18.02
CA SER A 45 20.38 -9.34 -17.25
C SER A 45 21.69 -9.59 -18.03
N HIS A 46 21.88 -8.91 -19.17
CA HIS A 46 23.08 -9.06 -19.98
C HIS A 46 24.17 -8.08 -19.51
N ASP A 47 25.30 -8.64 -19.12
CA ASP A 47 26.50 -7.95 -18.67
C ASP A 47 27.57 -7.82 -19.77
N LYS A 48 27.34 -8.46 -20.93
CA LYS A 48 28.28 -8.55 -22.06
C LYS A 48 27.63 -8.25 -23.41
N LEU A 49 28.37 -7.56 -24.27
CA LEU A 49 27.94 -7.20 -25.62
C LEU A 49 28.20 -8.34 -26.62
N GLY A 50 27.29 -9.33 -26.63
CA GLY A 50 27.41 -10.48 -27.54
C GLY A 50 28.74 -11.21 -27.39
N ASN A 51 29.48 -11.36 -28.50
CA ASN A 51 30.75 -12.09 -28.54
C ASN A 51 31.99 -11.17 -28.47
N THR A 52 31.83 -9.87 -28.23
CA THR A 52 32.97 -8.93 -28.24
C THR A 52 33.81 -9.01 -26.97
N GLY A 53 33.25 -9.54 -25.88
CA GLY A 53 33.89 -9.53 -24.56
C GLY A 53 33.76 -8.20 -23.81
N GLU A 54 33.20 -7.17 -24.45
CA GLU A 54 32.95 -5.86 -23.84
C GLU A 54 31.80 -5.94 -22.84
N SER A 55 31.92 -5.18 -21.75
CA SER A 55 30.86 -5.09 -20.74
C SER A 55 29.72 -4.18 -21.21
N THR A 56 28.49 -4.55 -20.89
CA THR A 56 27.28 -3.75 -21.17
C THR A 56 26.24 -3.97 -20.06
N GLY A 57 25.10 -3.29 -20.17
CA GLY A 57 24.00 -3.39 -19.23
C GLY A 57 22.77 -2.63 -19.74
N TYR A 58 21.85 -2.28 -18.83
CA TYR A 58 20.80 -1.31 -19.15
C TYR A 58 21.38 0.11 -19.16
N TYR A 59 20.77 0.98 -19.95
CA TYR A 59 21.17 2.39 -19.98
C TYR A 59 20.52 3.14 -18.81
N LEU A 60 21.33 3.77 -17.95
CA LEU A 60 20.84 4.42 -16.73
C LEU A 60 19.78 5.50 -17.02
N GLY A 61 19.92 6.22 -18.13
CA GLY A 61 18.94 7.24 -18.54
C GLY A 61 17.56 6.66 -18.85
N GLU A 62 17.48 5.46 -19.41
CA GLU A 62 16.19 4.82 -19.73
C GLU A 62 15.42 4.42 -18.47
N VAL A 63 16.12 4.24 -17.35
CA VAL A 63 15.54 3.91 -16.04
C VAL A 63 15.27 5.16 -15.20
N THR A 64 16.25 6.04 -15.06
CA THR A 64 16.17 7.18 -14.12
C THR A 64 15.16 8.24 -14.52
N HIS A 65 15.05 8.58 -15.81
CA HIS A 65 14.09 9.60 -16.25
C HIS A 65 12.63 9.18 -16.02
N PRO A 66 12.19 7.97 -16.42
CA PRO A 66 10.82 7.53 -16.13
C PRO A 66 10.58 7.28 -14.63
N TRP A 67 11.57 6.72 -13.92
CA TRP A 67 11.47 6.48 -12.48
C TRP A 67 11.15 7.77 -11.71
N ALA A 68 11.85 8.86 -12.01
CA ALA A 68 11.64 10.14 -11.34
C ALA A 68 10.19 10.66 -11.53
N VAL A 69 9.70 10.66 -12.77
CA VAL A 69 8.35 11.11 -13.11
C VAL A 69 7.27 10.24 -12.41
N LEU A 70 7.49 8.93 -12.35
CA LEU A 70 6.53 7.99 -11.76
C LEU A 70 6.52 8.05 -10.22
N VAL A 71 7.69 8.20 -9.58
CA VAL A 71 7.75 8.36 -8.12
C VAL A 71 7.13 9.70 -7.71
N ASP A 72 7.39 10.78 -8.43
CA ASP A 72 6.76 12.09 -8.18
C ASP A 72 5.23 12.03 -8.34
N ALA A 73 4.74 11.19 -9.26
CA ALA A 73 3.32 10.92 -9.44
C ALA A 73 2.72 9.95 -8.40
N GLY A 74 3.52 9.45 -7.46
CA GLY A 74 3.08 8.62 -6.33
C GLY A 74 2.94 7.13 -6.66
N TYR A 75 3.63 6.65 -7.69
CA TYR A 75 3.73 5.22 -7.98
C TYR A 75 4.82 4.56 -7.14
N GLU A 76 4.59 3.30 -6.77
CA GLU A 76 5.60 2.44 -6.16
C GLU A 76 6.29 1.63 -7.27
N ILE A 77 7.61 1.52 -7.23
CA ILE A 77 8.39 0.90 -8.30
C ILE A 77 9.24 -0.24 -7.75
N ASP A 78 9.10 -1.42 -8.36
CA ASP A 78 9.95 -2.59 -8.11
C ASP A 78 10.83 -2.87 -9.33
N PHE A 79 12.05 -3.36 -9.10
CA PHE A 79 13.00 -3.72 -10.14
C PHE A 79 13.18 -5.22 -10.26
N VAL A 80 13.18 -5.73 -11.50
CA VAL A 80 13.46 -7.14 -11.80
C VAL A 80 14.31 -7.26 -13.06
N SER A 81 14.92 -8.42 -13.23
CA SER A 81 15.59 -8.81 -14.48
C SER A 81 15.22 -10.26 -14.83
N PRO A 82 15.29 -10.69 -16.11
CA PRO A 82 14.94 -12.05 -16.51
C PRO A 82 15.68 -13.17 -15.74
N LYS A 83 16.94 -12.95 -15.36
CA LYS A 83 17.72 -13.90 -14.55
C LYS A 83 17.57 -13.70 -13.03
N GLY A 84 16.83 -12.67 -12.60
CA GLY A 84 16.77 -12.27 -11.20
C GLY A 84 18.09 -11.70 -10.68
N GLY A 85 18.24 -11.64 -9.36
CA GLY A 85 19.41 -11.02 -8.71
C GLY A 85 19.32 -9.49 -8.65
N ASN A 86 20.38 -8.85 -8.16
CA ASN A 86 20.47 -7.40 -8.21
C ASN A 86 20.66 -6.96 -9.66
N PRO A 87 19.72 -6.18 -10.22
CA PRO A 87 19.92 -5.53 -11.50
C PRO A 87 21.06 -4.52 -11.44
#